data_AF-A0A8H6YT92-F1
#
_entry.id   AF-A0A8H6YT92-F1
#
_cell.length_a   1.000
_cell.length_b   1.000
_cell.length_c   1.000
_cell.angle_alpha   90.00
_cell.angle_beta   90.00
_cell.angle_gamma   90.00
#
_symmetry.space_group_name_H-M   'P 1'
#
loop_
_entity.id
_entity.type
_entity.pdbx_description
1 polymer ?
#
loop_
_entity_poly.entity_id
_entity_poly.type
_entity_poly.pdbx_seq_one_letter_code
_entity_poly.pdbx_strand_id
1 'polypeptide(L)'
;MTSESLITPGSQMQESGLKLPLAQKHYPSDRLSPRSGRSSSISYVLARWVFGSALVVAWVLFPWQNWHSAQFKADPFFANITSPMNICSSPQGPAVSHAGYIGLKGDSETTPKRSFFWYFEAEHDAEDAPIILTVGGGPGSSGMLNPLLAQGPCLVAENGTVPNPNRWTEHFNLIALDHPVGVGASYGTLVNNSRSAATDVYDFLQKFFHLFPHLVQNQFILTSGSYGGTYIPHIATVIHEQNIALAAGKGAAWRCPHQPGIDDGQQSNVGCDIPLHMAAANTLL
;
A
#
# COMPACT_ATOMS: atom_id res chain seq x y z
N MET A 1 27.21 -15.06 57.81
CA MET A 1 27.16 -13.67 58.31
C MET A 1 26.51 -12.86 57.20
N THR A 2 25.19 -12.59 57.25
CA THR A 2 24.48 -11.58 58.09
C THR A 2 24.63 -10.16 57.52
N SER A 3 23.59 -9.36 57.32
CA SER A 3 22.15 -9.55 57.67
C SER A 3 21.21 -8.61 56.87
N GLU A 4 19.90 -8.71 57.12
CA GLU A 4 18.84 -7.73 56.76
C GLU A 4 19.16 -6.28 57.24
N SER A 5 18.48 -5.20 56.85
CA SER A 5 17.02 -4.96 56.70
C SER A 5 16.72 -3.74 55.79
N LEU A 6 15.59 -3.57 55.10
CA LEU A 6 14.15 -3.75 55.39
C LEU A 6 13.51 -2.57 56.19
N ILE A 7 13.05 -1.52 55.50
CA ILE A 7 12.03 -0.56 56.00
C ILE A 7 11.03 -0.18 54.89
N THR A 8 9.75 -0.35 55.20
CA THR A 8 8.56 0.35 54.65
C THR A 8 7.76 0.81 55.89
N PRO A 9 6.91 1.89 55.89
CA PRO A 9 5.77 2.00 54.97
C PRO A 9 5.23 3.42 54.61
N GLY A 10 4.36 3.45 53.60
CA GLY A 10 3.01 4.01 53.72
C GLY A 10 2.77 5.53 53.72
N SER A 11 2.04 5.99 52.71
CA SER A 11 1.08 7.10 52.83
C SER A 11 -0.19 6.78 52.04
N GLN A 12 -1.29 7.45 52.37
CA GLN A 12 -2.66 7.21 51.89
C GLN A 12 -3.30 8.53 51.42
N MET A 13 -4.49 8.43 50.82
CA MET A 13 -5.26 9.54 50.23
C MET A 13 -4.68 10.06 48.87
N GLN A 14 -5.49 10.62 47.96
CA GLN A 14 -6.87 11.08 48.12
C GLN A 14 -7.70 10.92 46.83
N GLU A 15 -8.93 10.39 46.92
CA GLU A 15 -9.92 10.53 45.84
C GLU A 15 -10.45 11.98 45.79
N SER A 16 -10.56 12.55 44.60
CA SER A 16 -11.20 13.84 44.36
C SER A 16 -12.16 13.76 43.16
N GLY A 17 -13.38 13.27 43.42
CA GLY A 17 -14.39 13.07 42.39
C GLY A 17 -14.91 14.39 41.78
N LEU A 18 -14.65 14.62 40.49
CA LEU A 18 -15.17 15.76 39.74
C LEU A 18 -16.50 15.41 39.06
N LYS A 19 -17.62 15.91 39.61
CA LYS A 19 -18.97 15.68 39.06
C LYS A 19 -19.22 16.52 37.80
N LEU A 20 -19.38 15.86 36.65
CA LEU A 20 -19.89 16.48 35.42
C LEU A 20 -21.44 16.52 35.44
N PRO A 21 -22.09 17.66 35.17
CA PRO A 21 -23.54 17.77 35.16
C PRO A 21 -24.15 17.24 33.86
N LEU A 22 -25.18 16.39 33.98
CA LEU A 22 -25.96 15.87 32.84
C LEU A 22 -26.94 16.92 32.31
N ALA A 23 -26.69 17.44 31.11
CA ALA A 23 -27.62 18.32 30.40
C ALA A 23 -28.66 17.50 29.60
N GLN A 24 -29.77 17.13 30.23
CA GLN A 24 -30.90 16.49 29.54
C GLN A 24 -31.61 17.49 28.61
N LYS A 25 -31.58 17.24 27.29
CA LYS A 25 -32.31 18.06 26.30
C LYS A 25 -33.68 17.44 26.04
N HIS A 26 -34.75 18.08 26.52
CA HIS A 26 -36.13 17.66 26.26
C HIS A 26 -36.47 17.75 24.75
N TYR A 27 -37.34 16.85 24.30
CA TYR A 27 -37.99 16.90 22.99
C TYR A 27 -39.51 16.88 23.21
N PRO A 28 -40.28 17.85 22.71
CA PRO A 28 -41.72 17.88 22.93
C PRO A 28 -42.41 16.80 22.09
N SER A 29 -43.44 16.17 22.65
CA SER A 29 -44.33 15.25 21.94
C SER A 29 -45.74 15.85 21.93
N ASP A 30 -46.37 15.93 20.75
CA ASP A 30 -47.75 16.40 20.67
C ASP A 30 -48.58 15.70 19.59
N ARG A 31 -49.60 14.98 20.09
CA ARG A 31 -50.96 14.72 19.60
C ARG A 31 -51.29 14.45 18.12
N LEU A 32 -52.31 13.60 17.98
CA LEU A 32 -52.90 13.09 16.73
C LEU A 32 -54.22 13.78 16.35
N SER A 33 -54.65 13.51 15.11
CA SER A 33 -56.07 13.43 14.64
C SER A 33 -56.77 14.74 14.18
N PRO A 34 -57.91 14.65 13.43
CA PRO A 34 -58.05 13.91 12.17
C PRO A 34 -58.92 14.63 11.09
N ARG A 35 -58.87 14.16 9.82
CA ARG A 35 -59.93 14.16 8.76
C ARG A 35 -59.29 13.66 7.44
N SER A 36 -59.68 12.55 6.81
CA SER A 36 -60.93 12.20 6.10
C SER A 36 -61.08 12.84 4.69
N GLY A 37 -60.85 12.04 3.66
CA GLY A 37 -61.09 12.33 2.23
C GLY A 37 -60.99 11.03 1.42
N ARG A 38 -61.77 10.86 0.33
CA ARG A 38 -61.98 9.56 -0.34
C ARG A 38 -62.14 9.72 -1.86
N SER A 39 -61.80 8.66 -2.61
CA SER A 39 -62.01 8.51 -4.08
C SER A 39 -61.01 9.30 -4.95
N SER A 40 -60.49 8.83 -6.09
CA SER A 40 -60.40 7.49 -6.76
C SER A 40 -59.34 7.60 -7.92
N SER A 41 -59.11 6.73 -8.92
CA SER A 41 -59.93 5.65 -9.53
C SER A 41 -59.11 4.64 -10.37
N ILE A 42 -59.52 3.37 -10.31
CA ILE A 42 -59.75 2.42 -11.45
C ILE A 42 -58.60 2.13 -12.45
N SER A 43 -58.20 0.84 -12.49
CA SER A 43 -57.55 0.11 -13.61
C SER A 43 -56.11 0.50 -14.00
N TYR A 44 -55.28 -0.36 -14.60
CA TYR A 44 -55.55 -1.68 -15.23
C TYR A 44 -54.65 -2.80 -14.73
N VAL A 45 -55.23 -4.01 -14.62
CA VAL A 45 -54.49 -5.27 -14.79
C VAL A 45 -54.69 -5.72 -16.24
N LEU A 46 -53.60 -6.09 -16.94
CA LEU A 46 -53.48 -7.02 -18.09
C LEU A 46 -52.33 -6.60 -19.04
N ALA A 47 -51.11 -7.09 -18.76
CA ALA A 47 -49.99 -7.11 -19.73
C ALA A 47 -48.84 -8.04 -19.26
N ARG A 48 -49.09 -9.35 -19.11
CA ARG A 48 -47.99 -10.35 -19.06
C ARG A 48 -47.79 -10.92 -20.47
N TRP A 49 -46.55 -11.35 -20.75
CA TRP A 49 -46.03 -11.82 -22.05
C TRP A 49 -45.68 -10.71 -23.05
N VAL A 50 -44.37 -10.51 -23.26
CA VAL A 50 -43.65 -10.26 -24.54
C VAL A 50 -42.18 -9.91 -24.27
N PHE A 51 -41.88 -9.20 -23.18
CA PHE A 51 -40.51 -8.77 -22.81
C PHE A 51 -39.66 -9.88 -22.18
N GLY A 52 -39.46 -11.00 -22.89
CA GLY A 52 -38.66 -12.16 -22.43
C GLY A 52 -37.38 -12.45 -23.21
N SER A 53 -37.22 -11.91 -24.43
CA SER A 53 -36.24 -12.40 -25.41
C SER A 53 -35.23 -11.36 -25.94
N ALA A 54 -35.34 -10.09 -25.55
CA ALA A 54 -34.49 -9.02 -26.08
C ALA A 54 -33.10 -8.90 -25.41
N LEU A 55 -32.94 -9.36 -24.17
CA LEU A 55 -31.72 -9.11 -23.35
C LEU A 55 -30.60 -10.15 -23.54
N VAL A 56 -30.87 -11.29 -24.18
CA VAL A 56 -29.89 -12.40 -24.29
C VAL A 56 -28.94 -12.23 -25.49
N VAL A 57 -29.35 -11.48 -26.52
CA VAL A 57 -28.58 -11.36 -27.78
C VAL A 57 -27.42 -10.36 -27.68
N ALA A 58 -27.49 -9.39 -26.76
CA ALA A 58 -26.49 -8.33 -26.62
C ALA A 58 -25.10 -8.81 -26.18
N TRP A 59 -24.99 -10.02 -25.62
CA TRP A 59 -23.73 -10.57 -25.08
C TRP A 59 -22.88 -11.36 -26.09
N VAL A 60 -23.39 -11.62 -27.30
CA VAL A 60 -22.74 -12.51 -28.28
C VAL A 60 -22.03 -11.75 -29.42
N LEU A 61 -22.24 -10.43 -29.52
CA LEU A 61 -21.72 -9.61 -30.64
C LEU A 61 -20.96 -8.35 -30.19
N PHE A 62 -20.38 -8.34 -28.99
CA PHE A 62 -19.34 -7.38 -28.62
C PHE A 62 -17.96 -7.98 -28.95
N PRO A 63 -17.22 -7.48 -29.96
CA PRO A 63 -15.96 -8.10 -30.36
C PRO A 63 -14.90 -7.95 -29.27
N TRP A 64 -14.28 -9.07 -28.88
CA TRP A 64 -13.20 -9.15 -27.89
C TRP A 64 -11.85 -8.68 -28.49
N GLN A 65 -11.88 -7.58 -29.26
CA GLN A 65 -10.87 -7.23 -30.26
C GLN A 65 -10.36 -5.77 -30.16
N ASN A 66 -11.05 -4.89 -29.44
CA ASN A 66 -10.78 -3.44 -29.44
C ASN A 66 -9.89 -2.95 -28.28
N TRP A 67 -9.27 -3.84 -27.49
CA TRP A 67 -8.34 -3.46 -26.42
C TRP A 67 -6.96 -2.98 -26.94
N HIS A 68 -6.61 -3.26 -28.20
CA HIS A 68 -5.36 -2.82 -28.82
C HIS A 68 -5.42 -1.37 -29.34
N SER A 69 -5.53 -0.39 -28.43
CA SER A 69 -5.00 0.98 -28.56
C SER A 69 -5.16 1.81 -27.27
N ALA A 70 -5.02 1.20 -26.10
CA ALA A 70 -4.66 1.97 -24.91
C ALA A 70 -3.25 2.52 -25.13
N GLN A 71 -3.14 3.77 -25.58
CA GLN A 71 -1.87 4.49 -25.58
C GLN A 71 -1.36 4.53 -24.14
N PHE A 72 -0.10 4.15 -23.93
CA PHE A 72 0.59 4.44 -22.66
C PHE A 72 0.65 5.97 -22.50
N LYS A 73 -0.36 6.54 -21.83
CA LYS A 73 -0.23 7.86 -21.21
C LYS A 73 0.97 7.73 -20.27
N ALA A 74 1.96 8.62 -20.43
CA ALA A 74 3.11 8.64 -19.55
C ALA A 74 2.65 8.67 -18.09
N ASP A 75 3.25 7.83 -17.25
CA ASP A 75 2.85 7.69 -15.86
C ASP A 75 2.86 9.05 -15.14
N PRO A 76 1.99 9.26 -14.14
CA PRO A 76 1.88 10.54 -13.43
C PRO A 76 3.13 10.97 -12.63
N PHE A 77 4.19 10.16 -12.66
CA PHE A 77 5.48 10.36 -12.02
C PHE A 77 6.55 9.64 -12.86
N PHE A 78 7.82 9.98 -12.68
CA PHE A 78 8.91 9.28 -13.37
C PHE A 78 8.94 7.80 -12.96
N ALA A 79 8.77 6.90 -13.93
CA ALA A 79 8.99 5.47 -13.76
C ALA A 79 9.89 4.97 -14.89
N ASN A 80 10.87 4.13 -14.56
CA ASN A 80 11.69 3.43 -15.54
C ASN A 80 12.01 2.03 -15.00
N ILE A 81 11.31 1.02 -15.52
CA ILE A 81 11.34 -0.35 -15.03
C ILE A 81 11.69 -1.28 -16.20
N THR A 82 12.56 -2.24 -15.93
CA THR A 82 12.90 -3.32 -16.87
C THR A 82 11.70 -4.21 -17.15
N SER A 83 11.54 -4.67 -18.40
CA SER A 83 10.64 -5.80 -18.70
C SER A 83 11.02 -7.02 -17.86
N PRO A 84 10.06 -7.87 -17.44
CA PRO A 84 10.33 -9.01 -16.55
C PRO A 84 11.52 -9.86 -17.00
N MET A 85 12.52 -9.94 -16.12
CA MET A 85 13.78 -10.66 -16.36
C MET A 85 13.78 -11.99 -15.61
N ASN A 86 13.92 -13.07 -16.38
CA ASN A 86 14.24 -14.40 -15.89
C ASN A 86 15.66 -14.42 -15.29
N ILE A 87 15.78 -14.60 -13.98
CA ILE A 87 17.06 -14.67 -13.27
C ILE A 87 17.25 -16.01 -12.54
N CYS A 88 18.49 -16.51 -12.59
CA CYS A 88 18.87 -17.84 -12.09
C CYS A 88 17.98 -18.98 -12.64
N SER A 89 18.14 -20.18 -12.09
CA SER A 89 17.26 -21.32 -12.34
C SER A 89 16.82 -21.87 -11.00
N SER A 90 15.53 -21.77 -10.71
CA SER A 90 14.88 -22.42 -9.58
C SER A 90 14.33 -23.79 -10.00
N PRO A 91 14.09 -24.72 -9.06
CA PRO A 91 13.41 -25.99 -9.34
C PRO A 91 12.01 -25.83 -9.97
N GLN A 92 11.35 -24.70 -9.72
CA GLN A 92 10.01 -24.38 -10.22
C GLN A 92 10.04 -23.70 -11.60
N GLY A 93 11.16 -23.05 -11.96
CA GLY A 93 11.34 -22.31 -13.21
C GLY A 93 12.44 -21.25 -13.10
N PRO A 94 12.66 -20.40 -14.11
CA PRO A 94 13.41 -19.16 -13.90
C PRO A 94 12.62 -18.23 -12.97
N ALA A 95 13.27 -17.59 -12.00
CA ALA A 95 12.61 -16.61 -11.14
C ALA A 95 12.40 -15.30 -11.91
N VAL A 96 11.21 -14.70 -11.82
CA VAL A 96 10.87 -13.46 -12.53
C VAL A 96 11.19 -12.25 -11.65
N SER A 97 11.78 -11.21 -12.25
CA SER A 97 12.14 -10.00 -11.51
C SER A 97 12.05 -8.72 -12.35
N HIS A 98 11.78 -7.60 -11.67
CA HIS A 98 11.64 -6.27 -12.25
C HIS A 98 12.54 -5.30 -11.46
N ALA A 99 13.58 -4.77 -12.11
CA ALA A 99 14.45 -3.73 -11.52
C ALA A 99 14.15 -2.37 -12.16
N GLY A 100 14.21 -1.30 -11.38
CA GLY A 100 13.88 0.03 -11.91
C GLY A 100 13.99 1.19 -10.92
N TYR A 101 13.55 2.36 -11.39
CA TYR A 101 13.52 3.61 -10.65
C TYR A 101 12.09 4.17 -10.58
N ILE A 102 11.72 4.69 -9.40
CA ILE A 102 10.49 5.46 -9.18
C ILE A 102 10.85 6.86 -8.66
N GLY A 103 10.33 7.88 -9.32
CA GLY A 103 10.44 9.29 -8.94
C GLY A 103 9.53 9.65 -7.79
N LEU A 104 10.12 10.13 -6.70
CA LEU A 104 9.44 10.45 -5.46
C LEU A 104 8.79 11.85 -5.50
N LYS A 105 8.09 12.22 -4.43
CA LYS A 105 7.48 13.54 -4.26
C LYS A 105 8.52 14.65 -4.36
N GLY A 106 8.43 15.46 -5.42
CA GLY A 106 9.38 16.51 -5.76
C GLY A 106 10.40 16.13 -6.84
N ASP A 107 10.36 14.92 -7.38
CA ASP A 107 11.19 14.52 -8.53
C ASP A 107 10.90 15.39 -9.77
N SER A 108 11.97 15.75 -10.46
CA SER A 108 11.97 16.45 -11.76
C SER A 108 13.36 16.33 -12.38
N GLU A 109 13.51 16.50 -13.70
CA GLU A 109 14.83 16.40 -14.34
C GLU A 109 15.84 17.46 -13.83
N THR A 110 15.38 18.59 -13.32
CA THR A 110 16.23 19.65 -12.71
C THR A 110 16.42 19.51 -11.20
N THR A 111 15.66 18.64 -10.54
CA THR A 111 15.77 18.32 -9.10
C THR A 111 15.32 16.87 -8.92
N PRO A 112 16.16 15.90 -9.30
CA PRO A 112 15.78 14.50 -9.25
C PRO A 112 15.68 14.01 -7.80
N LYS A 113 14.82 13.02 -7.58
CA LYS A 113 14.65 12.31 -6.31
C LYS A 113 14.09 10.90 -6.59
N ARG A 114 14.97 9.97 -6.97
CA ARG A 114 14.61 8.68 -7.57
C ARG A 114 15.07 7.53 -6.70
N SER A 115 14.13 6.69 -6.25
CA SER A 115 14.43 5.45 -5.54
C SER A 115 14.62 4.31 -6.54
N PHE A 116 15.75 3.61 -6.42
CA PHE A 116 16.00 2.35 -7.10
C PHE A 116 15.42 1.18 -6.29
N PHE A 117 14.79 0.24 -6.99
CA PHE A 117 14.25 -0.98 -6.41
C PHE A 117 14.52 -2.19 -7.32
N TRP A 118 14.48 -3.37 -6.72
CA TRP A 118 14.45 -4.64 -7.43
C TRP A 118 13.37 -5.51 -6.80
N TYR A 119 12.30 -5.74 -7.56
CA TYR A 119 11.20 -6.61 -7.21
C TYR A 119 11.44 -8.02 -7.78
N PHE A 120 11.13 -9.04 -7.00
CA PHE A 120 11.18 -10.45 -7.36
C PHE A 120 9.81 -11.07 -7.07
N GLU A 121 9.19 -11.71 -8.07
CA GLU A 121 7.94 -12.43 -7.91
C GLU A 121 8.14 -13.72 -7.09
N ALA A 122 7.11 -14.15 -6.35
CA ALA A 122 7.13 -15.42 -5.65
C ALA A 122 7.04 -16.60 -6.63
N GLU A 123 7.88 -17.61 -6.46
CA GLU A 123 7.94 -18.80 -7.32
C GLU A 123 6.75 -19.75 -7.10
N HIS A 124 6.07 -19.63 -5.96
CA HIS A 124 4.73 -20.18 -5.73
C HIS A 124 3.75 -19.03 -5.51
N ASP A 125 2.67 -19.02 -6.30
CA ASP A 125 1.47 -18.20 -6.10
C ASP A 125 1.68 -16.67 -6.13
N ALA A 126 2.52 -16.17 -7.05
CA ALA A 126 2.93 -14.76 -7.17
C ALA A 126 1.81 -13.71 -7.05
N GLU A 127 0.60 -13.99 -7.53
CA GLU A 127 -0.52 -13.05 -7.48
C GLU A 127 -1.05 -12.84 -6.04
N ASP A 128 -1.12 -13.89 -5.23
CA ASP A 128 -1.67 -13.88 -3.85
C ASP A 128 -0.58 -13.93 -2.75
N ALA A 129 0.67 -14.27 -3.08
CA ALA A 129 1.76 -14.45 -2.14
C ALA A 129 2.08 -13.18 -1.32
N PRO A 130 2.40 -13.29 -0.01
CA PRO A 130 2.72 -12.13 0.82
C PRO A 130 3.98 -11.39 0.36
N ILE A 131 4.00 -10.08 0.57
CA ILE A 131 5.04 -9.17 0.13
C ILE A 131 6.00 -8.87 1.28
N ILE A 132 7.30 -8.92 1.01
CA ILE A 132 8.34 -8.46 1.92
C ILE A 132 9.03 -7.24 1.30
N LEU A 133 8.85 -6.06 1.91
CA LEU A 133 9.77 -4.94 1.67
C LEU A 133 11.04 -5.17 2.50
N THR A 134 12.19 -5.14 1.84
CA THR A 134 13.51 -5.29 2.46
C THR A 134 14.35 -4.04 2.18
N VAL A 135 14.85 -3.40 3.24
CA VAL A 135 15.74 -2.22 3.17
C VAL A 135 17.06 -2.47 3.87
N GLY A 136 18.10 -1.76 3.44
CA GLY A 136 19.41 -1.83 4.07
C GLY A 136 19.47 -1.14 5.44
N GLY A 137 20.44 -1.54 6.25
CA GLY A 137 20.73 -0.92 7.55
C GLY A 137 21.71 0.25 7.44
N GLY A 138 22.77 0.19 8.25
CA GLY A 138 23.86 1.16 8.25
C GLY A 138 23.80 2.15 9.43
N PRO A 139 23.29 3.38 9.28
CA PRO A 139 22.49 3.90 8.17
C PRO A 139 23.27 4.06 6.86
N GLY A 140 22.57 3.93 5.72
CA GLY A 140 23.12 4.19 4.39
C GLY A 140 23.64 2.96 3.64
N SER A 141 23.36 1.74 4.13
CA SER A 141 23.71 0.50 3.42
C SER A 141 22.68 0.20 2.32
N SER A 142 23.13 -0.29 1.16
CA SER A 142 22.23 -0.69 0.06
C SER A 142 21.29 -1.81 0.47
N GLY A 143 20.02 -1.69 0.07
CA GLY A 143 19.01 -2.74 0.23
C GLY A 143 19.25 -3.94 -0.67
N MET A 144 20.00 -3.77 -1.77
CA MET A 144 20.37 -4.85 -2.70
C MET A 144 21.28 -5.92 -2.09
N LEU A 145 21.95 -5.62 -0.97
CA LEU A 145 22.72 -6.62 -0.23
C LEU A 145 21.83 -7.74 0.33
N ASN A 146 20.58 -7.42 0.68
CA ASN A 146 19.66 -8.39 1.30
C ASN A 146 19.23 -9.51 0.32
N PRO A 147 18.77 -9.24 -0.92
CA PRO A 147 18.50 -10.30 -1.89
C PRO A 147 19.77 -11.01 -2.36
N LEU A 148 20.88 -10.30 -2.62
CA LEU A 148 22.10 -10.86 -3.20
C LEU A 148 22.89 -11.80 -2.26
N LEU A 149 22.68 -11.70 -0.95
CA LEU A 149 23.41 -12.47 0.06
C LEU A 149 22.54 -13.48 0.86
N ALA A 150 21.22 -13.33 0.86
CA ALA A 150 20.34 -14.17 1.70
C ALA A 150 18.91 -14.39 1.19
N GLN A 151 18.22 -13.34 0.74
CA GLN A 151 16.76 -13.39 0.56
C GLN A 151 16.30 -13.71 -0.88
N GLY A 152 17.10 -13.38 -1.89
CA GLY A 152 16.72 -13.49 -3.31
C GLY A 152 16.94 -14.89 -3.88
N PRO A 153 16.54 -15.13 -5.15
CA PRO A 153 16.64 -16.45 -5.79
C PRO A 153 18.08 -16.85 -6.15
N CYS A 154 19.02 -15.89 -6.11
CA CYS A 154 20.42 -16.03 -6.46
C CYS A 154 21.32 -15.68 -5.27
N LEU A 155 22.39 -16.46 -5.05
CA LEU A 155 23.56 -16.02 -4.29
C LEU A 155 24.68 -15.60 -5.23
N VAL A 156 25.44 -14.57 -4.87
CA VAL A 156 26.67 -14.18 -5.58
C VAL A 156 27.80 -15.16 -5.24
N ALA A 157 28.50 -15.65 -6.25
CA ALA A 157 29.63 -16.58 -6.16
C ALA A 157 30.80 -16.11 -7.04
N GLU A 158 31.99 -16.70 -6.84
CA GLU A 158 33.23 -16.31 -7.54
C GLU A 158 33.09 -16.27 -9.08
N ASN A 159 32.31 -17.19 -9.65
CA ASN A 159 32.09 -17.30 -11.10
C ASN A 159 30.69 -16.86 -11.56
N GLY A 160 30.02 -15.98 -10.80
CA GLY A 160 28.73 -15.38 -11.19
C GLY A 160 27.64 -15.52 -10.12
N THR A 161 26.49 -16.10 -10.49
CA THR A 161 25.39 -16.38 -9.56
C THR A 161 25.05 -17.86 -9.52
N VAL A 162 24.62 -18.34 -8.37
CA VAL A 162 24.13 -19.71 -8.14
C VAL A 162 22.74 -19.67 -7.49
N PRO A 163 21.87 -20.68 -7.70
CA PRO A 163 20.56 -20.72 -7.07
C PRO A 163 20.67 -20.72 -5.53
N ASN A 164 19.83 -19.94 -4.87
CA ASN A 164 19.77 -19.89 -3.40
C ASN A 164 18.79 -20.96 -2.87
N PRO A 165 19.26 -22.02 -2.17
CA PRO A 165 18.38 -23.07 -1.68
C PRO A 165 17.46 -22.62 -0.53
N ASN A 166 17.70 -21.45 0.08
CA ASN A 166 16.90 -20.89 1.19
C ASN A 166 16.29 -19.53 0.83
N ARG A 167 16.06 -19.26 -0.46
CA ARG A 167 15.46 -18.02 -0.98
C ARG A 167 14.08 -17.75 -0.37
N TRP A 168 13.82 -16.50 -0.02
CA TRP A 168 12.50 -16.08 0.46
C TRP A 168 11.51 -15.99 -0.71
N THR A 169 12.00 -15.78 -1.93
CA THR A 169 11.21 -15.80 -3.18
C THR A 169 10.55 -17.13 -3.50
N GLU A 170 10.81 -18.21 -2.74
CA GLU A 170 10.02 -19.43 -2.87
C GLU A 170 8.54 -19.20 -2.46
N HIS A 171 8.28 -18.32 -1.48
CA HIS A 171 6.93 -18.09 -0.94
C HIS A 171 6.55 -16.61 -0.74
N PHE A 172 7.44 -15.67 -1.08
CA PHE A 172 7.23 -14.23 -0.84
C PHE A 172 7.62 -13.37 -2.02
N ASN A 173 6.75 -12.42 -2.35
CA ASN A 173 7.01 -11.33 -3.28
C ASN A 173 8.02 -10.37 -2.65
N LEU A 174 9.27 -10.34 -3.11
CA LEU A 174 10.36 -9.63 -2.44
C LEU A 174 10.62 -8.28 -3.13
N ILE A 175 10.44 -7.17 -2.42
CA ILE A 175 10.80 -5.83 -2.90
C ILE A 175 12.06 -5.38 -2.15
N ALA A 176 13.22 -5.42 -2.82
CA ALA A 176 14.42 -4.77 -2.33
C ALA A 176 14.40 -3.28 -2.71
N LEU A 177 14.67 -2.41 -1.74
CA LEU A 177 14.64 -0.95 -1.94
C LEU A 177 15.92 -0.31 -1.41
N ASP A 178 16.59 0.48 -2.26
CA ASP A 178 17.72 1.31 -1.85
C ASP A 178 17.21 2.57 -1.14
N HIS A 179 17.45 2.65 0.17
CA HIS A 179 16.84 3.61 1.08
C HIS A 179 17.83 4.10 2.15
N PRO A 180 17.83 5.41 2.51
CA PRO A 180 17.12 6.53 1.87
C PRO A 180 17.66 6.89 0.47
N VAL A 181 17.12 7.96 -0.15
CA VAL A 181 17.70 8.55 -1.36
C VAL A 181 19.17 8.92 -1.13
N GLY A 182 20.05 8.58 -2.07
CA GLY A 182 21.51 8.68 -1.93
C GLY A 182 22.21 7.38 -1.55
N VAL A 183 21.46 6.30 -1.31
CA VAL A 183 21.98 4.95 -0.99
C VAL A 183 22.02 4.07 -2.24
N GLY A 184 23.09 3.31 -2.42
CA GLY A 184 23.21 2.33 -3.49
C GLY A 184 23.04 2.97 -4.88
N ALA A 185 21.99 2.58 -5.59
CA ALA A 185 21.61 3.19 -6.87
C ALA A 185 20.57 4.33 -6.75
N SER A 186 19.90 4.51 -5.60
CA SER A 186 18.94 5.61 -5.38
C SER A 186 19.65 6.98 -5.35
N TYR A 187 19.18 7.95 -6.14
CA TYR A 187 19.88 9.23 -6.32
C TYR A 187 18.95 10.46 -6.29
N GLY A 188 19.53 11.62 -6.01
CA GLY A 188 18.83 12.91 -6.04
C GLY A 188 18.75 13.61 -4.68
N THR A 189 17.66 14.35 -4.44
CA THR A 189 17.45 15.18 -3.24
C THR A 189 17.41 14.33 -1.97
N LEU A 190 18.44 14.48 -1.14
CA LEU A 190 18.64 13.75 0.11
C LEU A 190 17.64 14.17 1.20
N VAL A 191 17.45 13.29 2.19
CA VAL A 191 16.73 13.56 3.44
C VAL A 191 17.67 13.40 4.63
N ASN A 192 17.49 14.24 5.66
CA ASN A 192 18.42 14.36 6.79
C ASN A 192 17.96 13.64 8.08
N ASN A 193 16.83 12.92 8.05
CA ASN A 193 16.28 12.24 9.21
C ASN A 193 15.37 11.06 8.81
N SER A 194 15.27 10.06 9.69
CA SER A 194 14.56 8.80 9.44
C SER A 194 13.04 8.95 9.26
N ARG A 195 12.42 10.02 9.78
CA ARG A 195 10.97 10.29 9.61
C ARG A 195 10.65 10.88 8.24
N SER A 196 11.51 11.77 7.72
CA SER A 196 11.45 12.20 6.32
C SER A 196 11.73 11.03 5.38
N ALA A 197 12.72 10.19 5.69
CA ALA A 197 13.00 8.97 4.91
C ALA A 197 11.82 8.00 4.87
N ALA A 198 11.10 7.80 5.98
CA ALA A 198 9.88 7.00 6.01
C ALA A 198 8.74 7.59 5.15
N THR A 199 8.65 8.91 5.05
CA THR A 199 7.71 9.58 4.13
C THR A 199 8.02 9.27 2.67
N ASP A 200 9.31 9.19 2.32
CA ASP A 200 9.76 8.82 0.98
C ASP A 200 9.46 7.34 0.65
N VAL A 201 9.54 6.43 1.63
CA VAL A 201 9.12 5.03 1.44
C VAL A 201 7.62 4.92 1.24
N TYR A 202 6.81 5.72 1.96
CA TYR A 202 5.36 5.74 1.75
C TYR A 202 5.00 6.21 0.33
N ASP A 203 5.63 7.29 -0.15
CA ASP A 203 5.43 7.81 -1.51
C ASP A 203 5.93 6.83 -2.59
N PHE A 204 7.05 6.13 -2.35
CA PHE A 204 7.49 5.00 -3.17
C PHE A 204 6.43 3.90 -3.22
N LEU A 205 5.89 3.45 -2.08
CA LEU A 205 4.93 2.34 -2.02
C LEU A 205 3.63 2.67 -2.75
N GLN A 206 3.06 3.86 -2.57
CA GLN A 206 1.85 4.27 -3.30
C GLN A 206 2.04 4.19 -4.83
N LYS A 207 3.24 4.57 -5.31
CA LYS A 207 3.60 4.52 -6.74
C LYS A 207 3.96 3.12 -7.23
N PHE A 208 4.62 2.32 -6.40
CA PHE A 208 4.89 0.91 -6.69
C PHE A 208 3.58 0.14 -6.87
N PHE A 209 2.64 0.27 -5.94
CA PHE A 209 1.33 -0.38 -6.04
C PHE A 209 0.43 0.18 -7.14
N HIS A 210 0.69 1.39 -7.67
CA HIS A 210 0.04 1.87 -8.89
C HIS A 210 0.52 1.12 -10.14
N LEU A 211 1.80 0.71 -10.17
CA LEU A 211 2.43 0.00 -11.28
C LEU A 211 2.23 -1.53 -11.18
N PHE A 212 2.12 -2.06 -9.96
CA PHE A 212 1.83 -3.46 -9.66
C PHE A 212 0.48 -3.58 -8.90
N PRO A 213 -0.67 -3.29 -9.54
CA PRO A 213 -1.96 -3.17 -8.86
C PRO A 213 -2.58 -4.50 -8.40
N HIS A 214 -2.07 -5.65 -8.88
CA HIS A 214 -2.48 -6.97 -8.37
C HIS A 214 -2.05 -7.16 -6.91
N LEU A 215 -0.82 -6.72 -6.58
CA LEU A 215 -0.19 -6.82 -5.26
C LEU A 215 -0.87 -6.02 -4.12
N VAL A 216 -1.94 -5.28 -4.41
CA VAL A 216 -2.57 -4.33 -3.47
C VAL A 216 -3.29 -5.02 -2.30
N GLN A 217 -3.76 -6.26 -2.49
CA GLN A 217 -4.53 -6.99 -1.47
C GLN A 217 -3.66 -7.88 -0.57
N ASN A 218 -2.43 -8.18 -1.00
CA ASN A 218 -1.53 -9.14 -0.38
C ASN A 218 -1.05 -8.65 0.99
N GLN A 219 -0.84 -9.57 1.93
CA GLN A 219 -0.21 -9.26 3.21
C GLN A 219 1.18 -8.65 2.98
N PHE A 220 1.52 -7.58 3.68
CA PHE A 220 2.76 -6.82 3.51
C PHE A 220 3.57 -6.79 4.81
N ILE A 221 4.86 -7.10 4.69
CA ILE A 221 5.79 -7.31 5.79
C ILE A 221 7.01 -6.39 5.58
N LEU A 222 7.46 -5.76 6.66
CA LEU A 222 8.60 -4.83 6.66
C LEU A 222 9.83 -5.49 7.29
N THR A 223 10.95 -5.55 6.58
CA THR A 223 12.18 -6.21 7.07
C THR A 223 13.45 -5.39 6.84
N SER A 224 14.38 -5.46 7.80
CA SER A 224 15.72 -4.87 7.71
C SER A 224 16.60 -5.35 8.89
N GLY A 225 17.90 -5.06 8.85
CA GLY A 225 18.85 -5.34 9.95
C GLY A 225 19.60 -4.10 10.42
N SER A 226 20.28 -4.19 11.57
CA SER A 226 21.06 -3.09 12.17
C SER A 226 20.20 -1.81 12.35
N TYR A 227 20.60 -0.66 11.81
CA TYR A 227 19.81 0.59 11.82
C TYR A 227 18.42 0.47 11.17
N GLY A 228 18.15 -0.63 10.47
CA GLY A 228 16.80 -1.08 10.13
C GLY A 228 15.82 -1.07 11.30
N GLY A 229 16.27 -1.37 12.52
CA GLY A 229 15.47 -1.24 13.74
C GLY A 229 15.00 0.20 14.06
N THR A 230 15.59 1.21 13.42
CA THR A 230 15.12 2.60 13.42
C THR A 230 14.24 2.88 12.20
N TYR A 231 14.62 2.41 11.01
CA TYR A 231 13.87 2.65 9.78
C TYR A 231 12.48 1.99 9.78
N ILE A 232 12.39 0.70 10.12
CA ILE A 232 11.14 -0.06 10.03
C ILE A 232 10.03 0.53 10.93
N PRO A 233 10.25 0.87 12.22
CA PRO A 233 9.23 1.53 13.03
C PRO A 233 8.80 2.90 12.47
N HIS A 234 9.72 3.70 11.89
CA HIS A 234 9.34 4.96 11.26
C HIS A 234 8.48 4.75 10.00
N ILE A 235 8.83 3.77 9.16
CA ILE A 235 8.05 3.40 7.95
C ILE A 235 6.65 2.92 8.36
N ALA A 236 6.55 1.98 9.31
CA ALA A 236 5.29 1.49 9.84
C ALA A 236 4.43 2.62 10.45
N THR A 237 5.04 3.54 11.20
CA THR A 237 4.36 4.70 11.78
C THR A 237 3.78 5.61 10.70
N VAL A 238 4.53 5.92 9.63
CA VAL A 238 4.01 6.74 8.53
C VAL A 238 2.86 6.04 7.81
N ILE A 239 2.99 4.74 7.50
CA ILE A 239 1.91 3.95 6.88
C ILE A 239 0.65 3.98 7.75
N HIS A 240 0.79 3.78 9.06
CA HIS A 240 -0.33 3.78 10.00
C HIS A 240 -1.02 5.16 10.12
N GLU A 241 -0.25 6.25 10.22
CA GLU A 241 -0.79 7.61 10.26
C GLU A 241 -1.54 7.98 8.98
N GLN A 242 -1.00 7.63 7.79
CA GLN A 242 -1.68 7.90 6.52
C GLN A 242 -2.94 7.04 6.33
N ASN A 243 -2.90 5.77 6.74
CA ASN A 243 -4.09 4.91 6.76
C ASN A 243 -5.21 5.50 7.65
N ILE A 244 -4.88 6.04 8.84
CA ILE A 244 -5.83 6.75 9.70
C ILE A 244 -6.35 8.03 9.03
N ALA A 245 -5.47 8.80 8.37
CA ALA A 245 -5.87 10.01 7.66
C ALA A 245 -6.84 9.70 6.50
N LEU A 246 -6.57 8.68 5.69
CA LEU A 246 -7.43 8.20 4.61
C LEU A 246 -8.80 7.77 5.17
N ALA A 247 -8.83 6.93 6.22
CA ALA A 247 -10.08 6.49 6.86
C ALA A 247 -10.90 7.65 7.46
N ALA A 248 -10.25 8.74 7.85
CA ALA A 248 -10.89 9.96 8.35
C ALA A 248 -11.32 10.95 7.24
N GLY A 249 -11.14 10.64 5.96
CA GLY A 249 -11.37 11.56 4.83
C GLY A 249 -10.41 12.76 4.81
N LYS A 250 -9.26 12.65 5.47
CA LYS A 250 -8.24 13.69 5.67
C LYS A 250 -6.89 13.33 5.04
N GLY A 251 -6.78 12.15 4.42
CA GLY A 251 -5.59 11.75 3.67
C GLY A 251 -5.27 12.82 2.64
N ALA A 252 -4.04 13.32 2.65
CA ALA A 252 -3.58 14.27 1.66
C ALA A 252 -3.30 13.49 0.37
N ALA A 253 -4.39 13.23 -0.37
CA ALA A 253 -4.42 12.31 -1.50
C ALA A 253 -3.19 12.44 -2.40
N TRP A 254 -2.65 11.31 -2.86
CA TRP A 254 -1.87 11.27 -4.10
C TRP A 254 -2.81 11.59 -5.25
N ARG A 255 -3.10 12.89 -5.39
CA ARG A 255 -3.85 13.45 -6.51
C ARG A 255 -3.06 13.15 -7.76
N CYS A 256 -3.50 12.14 -8.50
CA CYS A 256 -3.04 11.90 -9.86
C CYS A 256 -3.06 13.24 -10.62
N PRO A 257 -1.90 13.73 -11.12
CA PRO A 257 -1.81 14.91 -11.96
C PRO A 257 -2.93 14.97 -12.98
N HIS A 258 -3.58 16.14 -13.05
CA HIS A 258 -4.83 16.37 -13.76
C HIS A 258 -4.72 15.86 -15.20
N GLN A 259 -5.35 14.71 -15.49
CA GLN A 259 -5.30 14.11 -16.81
C GLN A 259 -6.02 15.03 -17.80
N PRO A 260 -5.42 15.40 -18.94
CA PRO A 260 -6.07 16.25 -19.93
C PRO A 260 -7.42 15.67 -20.36
N GLY A 261 -8.50 16.40 -20.06
CA GLY A 261 -9.88 16.01 -20.37
C GLY A 261 -10.65 15.30 -19.24
N ILE A 262 -10.19 15.32 -17.99
CA ILE A 262 -10.97 14.83 -16.83
C ILE A 262 -11.19 15.97 -15.82
N ASP A 263 -12.44 16.47 -15.76
CA ASP A 263 -12.86 17.52 -14.83
C ASP A 263 -12.56 17.16 -13.36
N ASP A 264 -12.22 18.15 -12.53
CA ASP A 264 -11.85 17.94 -11.13
C ASP A 264 -12.92 17.19 -10.31
N GLY A 265 -14.20 17.30 -10.71
CA GLY A 265 -15.33 16.57 -10.11
C GLY A 265 -15.32 15.06 -10.37
N GLN A 266 -14.61 14.57 -11.39
CA GLN A 266 -14.45 13.14 -11.68
C GLN A 266 -13.18 12.54 -11.05
N GLN A 267 -12.15 13.35 -10.76
CA GLN A 267 -10.90 12.87 -10.17
C GLN A 267 -11.07 12.17 -8.81
N SER A 268 -12.08 12.58 -8.04
CA SER A 268 -12.44 11.95 -6.76
C SER A 268 -12.85 10.48 -6.85
N ASN A 269 -13.22 9.99 -8.04
CA ASN A 269 -13.52 8.58 -8.30
C ASN A 269 -12.33 7.79 -8.89
N VAL A 270 -11.20 8.44 -9.16
CA VAL A 270 -9.98 7.80 -9.65
C VAL A 270 -9.12 7.46 -8.43
N GLY A 271 -9.23 6.22 -7.95
CA GLY A 271 -8.59 5.74 -6.72
C GLY A 271 -7.06 5.64 -6.81
N CYS A 272 -6.38 6.79 -6.79
CA CYS A 272 -4.92 6.89 -6.80
C CYS A 272 -4.28 6.80 -5.41
N ASP A 273 -5.08 6.93 -4.33
CA ASP A 273 -4.69 6.54 -2.98
C ASP A 273 -4.94 5.05 -2.80
N ILE A 274 -3.91 4.31 -2.39
CA ILE A 274 -3.98 2.87 -2.14
C ILE A 274 -3.87 2.66 -0.63
N PRO A 275 -4.98 2.39 0.09
CA PRO A 275 -4.92 2.16 1.53
C PRO A 275 -4.11 0.90 1.80
N LEU A 276 -2.92 1.04 2.38
CA LEU A 276 -2.06 -0.06 2.82
C LEU A 276 -2.64 -0.79 4.04
N HIS A 277 -3.95 -0.71 4.24
CA HIS A 277 -4.68 -1.11 5.43
C HIS A 277 -5.06 -2.60 5.41
N MET A 278 -5.14 -3.20 4.21
CA MET A 278 -5.21 -4.65 4.00
C MET A 278 -3.81 -5.27 4.06
N ALA A 279 -2.85 -4.63 3.40
CA ALA A 279 -1.45 -5.02 3.40
C ALA A 279 -0.83 -5.08 4.81
N ALA A 280 -0.86 -3.98 5.57
CA ALA A 280 -0.14 -3.86 6.84
C ALA A 280 -0.83 -4.53 8.06
N ALA A 281 -1.98 -5.19 7.88
CA ALA A 281 -2.78 -5.77 8.97
C ALA A 281 -2.04 -6.87 9.76
N ASN A 282 -1.09 -7.55 9.12
CA ASN A 282 -0.28 -8.63 9.68
C ASN A 282 1.23 -8.27 9.72
N THR A 283 1.58 -7.01 9.98
CA THR A 283 2.98 -6.64 10.24
C THR A 283 3.45 -7.25 11.57
N LEU A 284 4.15 -8.39 11.51
CA LEU A 284 4.88 -8.94 12.65
C LEU A 284 6.11 -8.05 12.94
N LEU A 285 6.33 -7.78 14.24
CA LEU A 285 7.50 -7.10 14.81
C LEU A 285 8.37 -8.11 15.59
#